data_AF-A0A833UZR7-F1
#
_entry.id   AF-A0A833UZR7-F1
#
_cell.length_a   1.000
_cell.length_b   1.000
_cell.length_c   1.000
_cell.angle_alpha   90.00
_cell.angle_beta   90.00
_cell.angle_gamma   90.00
#
_symmetry.space_group_name_H-M   'P 1'
#
loop_
_entity.id
_entity.type
_entity.pdbx_description
1 polymer ?
#
loop_
_entity_poly.entity_id
_entity_poly.type
_entity_poly.pdbx_seq_one_letter_code
_entity_poly.pdbx_strand_id
1 'polypeptide(L)'
;MSIQFKRLGMSEAEIDQEERESKRKFKASRRSEMIAVYSALLPSGAELDQLEHQVGASLPLEYRQFLEKVNGGEPSGNLLWSGDRERVVNYLFSSTVPRSSIFSIAKNMEIYGARFPKELICIGSAGGGDLILLSVKGDKVGGVYYWNHSLESESDGGGYWDNVELVSDSLSQFFDMLHD
;
A
#
# COMPACT_ATOMS: atom_id res chain seq x y z
N MET A 1 -13.01 3.82 -13.07
CA MET A 1 -12.20 4.28 -11.94
C MET A 1 -12.40 5.78 -11.79
N SER A 2 -13.19 6.19 -10.80
CA SER A 2 -13.41 7.60 -10.43
C SER A 2 -12.32 8.12 -9.49
N ILE A 3 -11.68 7.23 -8.72
CA ILE A 3 -10.65 7.61 -7.76
C ILE A 3 -9.34 8.01 -8.45
N GLN A 4 -8.71 9.06 -7.94
CA GLN A 4 -7.39 9.49 -8.36
C GLN A 4 -6.36 9.16 -7.27
N PHE A 5 -5.11 8.96 -7.67
CA PHE A 5 -4.03 8.72 -6.73
C PHE A 5 -3.01 9.84 -6.85
N LYS A 6 -2.79 10.55 -5.75
CA LYS A 6 -1.67 11.48 -5.62
C LYS A 6 -0.39 10.67 -5.43
N ARG A 7 0.70 11.12 -6.07
CA ARG A 7 2.02 10.50 -5.92
C ARG A 7 2.46 10.52 -4.47
N LEU A 8 3.09 9.43 -4.05
CA LEU A 8 3.80 9.34 -2.79
C LEU A 8 5.01 10.29 -2.81
N GLY A 9 5.51 10.64 -1.62
CA GLY A 9 6.64 11.55 -1.52
C GLY A 9 6.23 13.00 -1.73
N MET A 10 7.22 13.87 -1.95
CA MET A 10 7.01 15.29 -2.24
C MET A 10 8.07 15.76 -3.23
N SER A 11 7.66 16.60 -4.19
CA SER A 11 8.57 17.33 -5.06
C SER A 11 9.39 18.35 -4.25
N GLU A 12 10.51 18.82 -4.84
CA GLU A 12 11.29 19.89 -4.23
C GLU A 12 10.46 21.15 -3.94
N ALA A 13 9.55 21.50 -4.86
CA ALA A 13 8.69 22.67 -4.72
C ALA A 13 7.68 22.51 -3.57
N GLU A 14 7.06 21.34 -3.42
CA GLU A 14 6.15 21.04 -2.31
C GLU A 14 6.87 21.08 -0.96
N ILE A 15 8.08 20.53 -0.88
CA ILE A 15 8.88 20.59 0.36
C ILE A 15 9.25 22.05 0.68
N ASP A 16 9.71 22.82 -0.31
CA ASP A 16 10.08 24.23 -0.11
C ASP A 16 8.88 25.08 0.35
N GLN A 17 7.69 24.79 -0.17
CA GLN A 17 6.46 25.43 0.26
C GLN A 17 6.14 25.07 1.72
N GLU A 18 6.16 23.79 2.08
CA GLU A 18 5.83 23.36 3.43
C GLU A 18 6.84 23.85 4.48
N GLU A 19 8.14 23.88 4.15
CA GLU A 19 9.16 24.44 5.04
C GLU A 19 8.95 25.95 5.29
N ARG A 20 8.46 26.67 4.28
CA ARG A 20 8.13 28.10 4.38
C ARG A 20 6.90 28.33 5.25
N GLU A 21 5.84 27.54 5.05
CA GLU A 21 4.57 27.66 5.77
C GLU A 21 4.72 27.25 7.24
N SER A 22 5.34 26.10 7.49
CA SER A 22 5.58 25.58 8.84
C SER A 22 6.71 26.28 9.60
N LYS A 23 7.55 27.06 8.88
CA LYS A 23 8.81 27.63 9.37
C LYS A 23 9.77 26.57 9.95
N ARG A 24 9.64 25.32 9.51
CA ARG A 24 10.43 24.17 9.96
C ARG A 24 11.08 23.48 8.78
N LYS A 25 12.41 23.32 8.83
CA LYS A 25 13.14 22.58 7.79
C LYS A 25 13.03 21.07 7.96
N PHE A 26 12.95 20.35 6.85
CA PHE A 26 13.12 18.92 6.78
C PHE A 26 14.58 18.58 7.08
N LYS A 27 14.81 17.42 7.71
CA LYS A 27 16.16 16.86 7.77
C LYS A 27 16.61 16.50 6.34
N ALA A 28 17.88 16.71 6.02
CA ALA A 28 18.41 16.46 4.67
C ALA A 28 18.13 15.03 4.15
N SER A 29 18.22 14.03 5.03
CA SER A 29 17.89 12.64 4.70
C SER A 29 16.41 12.47 4.35
N ARG A 30 15.50 13.05 5.14
CA ARG A 30 14.06 13.00 4.88
C ARG A 30 13.69 13.74 3.60
N ARG A 31 14.29 14.90 3.35
CA ARG A 31 14.10 15.65 2.10
C ARG A 31 14.50 14.81 0.89
N SER A 32 15.70 14.23 0.93
CA SER A 32 16.21 13.38 -0.16
C SER A 32 15.33 12.15 -0.38
N GLU A 33 14.87 11.50 0.69
CA GLU A 33 13.94 10.37 0.61
C GLU A 33 12.62 10.78 -0.07
N MET A 34 12.00 11.88 0.35
CA MET A 34 10.70 12.31 -0.19
C MET A 34 10.77 12.65 -1.68
N ILE A 35 11.86 13.28 -2.12
CA ILE A 35 12.10 13.60 -3.54
C ILE A 35 12.33 12.31 -4.34
N ALA A 36 13.12 11.37 -3.80
CA ALA A 36 13.39 10.09 -4.46
C ALA A 36 12.12 9.25 -4.63
N VAL A 37 11.24 9.25 -3.62
CA VAL A 37 9.93 8.59 -3.69
C VAL A 37 9.05 9.27 -4.75
N TYR A 38 8.96 10.60 -4.74
CA TYR A 38 8.13 11.36 -5.69
C TYR A 38 8.57 11.19 -7.16
N SER A 39 9.88 11.03 -7.35
CA SER A 39 10.51 10.90 -8.66
C SER A 39 10.62 9.44 -9.13
N ALA A 40 10.12 8.48 -8.34
CA ALA A 40 10.14 7.08 -8.71
C ALA A 40 9.36 6.86 -10.02
N LEU A 41 9.95 6.06 -10.91
CA LEU A 41 9.34 5.74 -12.20
C LEU A 41 8.30 4.63 -12.04
N LEU A 42 7.40 4.52 -13.02
CA LEU A 42 6.51 3.35 -13.12
C LEU A 42 7.35 2.09 -13.37
N PRO A 43 6.96 0.94 -12.80
CA PRO A 43 7.69 -0.30 -12.97
C PRO A 43 7.62 -0.78 -14.41
N SER A 44 8.74 -1.30 -14.89
CA SER A 44 8.81 -2.15 -16.07
C SER A 44 8.22 -3.54 -15.79
N GLY A 45 7.90 -4.29 -16.84
CA GLY A 45 7.45 -5.68 -16.68
C GLY A 45 8.44 -6.55 -15.90
N ALA A 46 9.75 -6.35 -16.11
CA ALA A 46 10.79 -7.09 -15.40
C ALA A 46 10.84 -6.79 -13.89
N GLU A 47 10.56 -5.54 -13.49
CA GLU A 47 10.47 -5.17 -12.06
C GLU A 47 9.24 -5.80 -11.40
N LEU A 48 8.12 -5.91 -12.13
CA LEU A 48 6.93 -6.61 -11.64
C LEU A 48 7.15 -8.11 -11.54
N ASP A 49 7.84 -8.71 -12.50
CA ASP A 49 8.21 -10.14 -12.45
C ASP A 49 9.15 -10.42 -11.27
N GLN A 50 10.07 -9.49 -10.95
CA GLN A 50 10.90 -9.57 -9.76
C GLN A 50 10.07 -9.47 -8.48
N LEU A 51 9.07 -8.59 -8.43
CA LEU A 51 8.15 -8.50 -7.30
C LEU A 51 7.36 -9.81 -7.11
N GLU A 52 6.83 -10.39 -8.19
CA GLU A 52 6.16 -11.70 -8.18
C GLU A 52 7.06 -12.81 -7.61
N HIS A 53 8.33 -12.82 -8.03
CA HIS A 53 9.32 -13.75 -7.48
C HIS A 53 9.57 -13.52 -5.98
N GLN A 54 9.63 -12.25 -5.53
CA GLN A 54 9.84 -11.91 -4.12
C GLN A 54 8.67 -12.32 -3.23
N VAL A 55 7.43 -12.15 -3.69
CA VAL A 55 6.23 -12.56 -2.94
C VAL A 55 5.90 -14.05 -3.14
N GLY A 56 6.58 -14.72 -4.09
CA GLY A 56 6.38 -16.13 -4.40
C GLY A 56 5.01 -16.44 -4.99
N ALA A 57 4.42 -15.50 -5.74
CA ALA A 57 3.10 -15.57 -6.33
C ALA A 57 2.98 -14.64 -7.55
N SER A 58 2.14 -14.99 -8.53
CA SER A 58 1.76 -14.04 -9.58
C SER A 58 0.84 -12.96 -9.02
N LEU A 59 0.99 -11.71 -9.47
CA LEU A 59 0.10 -10.63 -9.08
C LEU A 59 -1.26 -10.79 -9.78
N PRO A 60 -2.38 -10.53 -9.08
CA PRO A 60 -3.67 -10.40 -9.73
C PRO A 60 -3.63 -9.36 -10.85
N LEU A 61 -4.29 -9.64 -11.97
CA LEU A 61 -4.21 -8.81 -13.18
C LEU A 61 -4.52 -7.33 -12.90
N GLU A 62 -5.57 -7.04 -12.13
CA GLU A 62 -5.95 -5.67 -11.79
C GLU A 62 -4.86 -4.94 -10.98
N TYR A 63 -4.22 -5.64 -10.05
CA TYR A 63 -3.14 -5.06 -9.24
C TYR A 63 -1.88 -4.84 -10.06
N ARG A 64 -1.53 -5.76 -10.95
CA ARG A 64 -0.43 -5.58 -11.89
C ARG A 64 -0.64 -4.34 -12.76
N GLN A 65 -1.84 -4.19 -13.34
CA GLN A 65 -2.19 -3.02 -14.15
C GLN A 65 -2.21 -1.71 -13.34
N PHE A 66 -2.63 -1.77 -12.08
CA PHE A 66 -2.56 -0.63 -11.17
C PHE A 66 -1.10 -0.20 -10.95
N LEU A 67 -0.20 -1.15 -10.71
CA LEU A 67 1.23 -0.84 -10.54
C LEU A 67 1.84 -0.27 -11.82
N GLU A 68 1.51 -0.79 -13.00
CA GLU A 68 2.01 -0.29 -14.29
C GLU A 68 1.59 1.15 -14.60
N LYS A 69 0.41 1.57 -14.13
CA LYS A 69 -0.17 2.89 -14.48
C LYS A 69 -0.01 3.94 -13.39
N VAL A 70 -0.04 3.52 -12.13
CA VAL A 70 -0.15 4.41 -10.96
C VAL A 70 0.97 4.14 -9.96
N ASN A 71 1.25 2.87 -9.67
CA ASN A 71 2.36 2.42 -8.81
C ASN A 71 2.30 2.91 -7.35
N GLY A 72 1.15 2.70 -6.71
CA GLY A 72 0.90 3.20 -5.35
C GLY A 72 0.42 4.65 -5.35
N GLY A 73 0.24 5.23 -4.17
CA GLY A 73 -0.25 6.60 -4.05
C GLY A 73 -1.25 6.80 -2.91
N GLU A 74 -1.52 8.06 -2.63
CA GLU A 74 -2.57 8.50 -1.71
C GLU A 74 -3.88 8.60 -2.50
N PRO A 75 -4.92 7.82 -2.16
CA PRO A 75 -6.20 7.91 -2.86
C PRO A 75 -6.89 9.24 -2.58
N SER A 76 -7.60 9.79 -3.56
CA SER A 76 -8.29 11.09 -3.45
C SER A 76 -9.41 11.06 -2.41
N GLY A 77 -10.14 9.94 -2.34
CA GLY A 77 -11.01 9.59 -1.23
C GLY A 77 -10.34 8.49 -0.42
N ASN A 78 -10.14 8.71 0.88
CA ASN A 78 -9.34 7.83 1.72
C ASN A 78 -10.16 7.15 2.82
N LEU A 79 -11.49 7.28 2.78
CA LEU A 79 -12.40 6.64 3.72
C LEU A 79 -13.03 5.41 3.07
N LEU A 80 -13.27 4.40 3.90
CA LEU A 80 -13.85 3.11 3.53
C LEU A 80 -14.89 2.70 4.56
N TRP A 81 -16.11 2.43 4.11
CA TRP A 81 -17.11 1.78 4.96
C TRP A 81 -16.90 0.26 5.01
N SER A 82 -16.76 -0.29 6.22
CA SER A 82 -16.74 -1.74 6.48
C SER A 82 -17.72 -2.05 7.61
N GLY A 83 -18.90 -2.51 7.24
CA GLY A 83 -20.03 -2.66 8.17
C GLY A 83 -20.51 -1.30 8.68
N ASP A 84 -20.48 -1.11 10.01
CA ASP A 84 -20.86 0.12 10.71
C ASP A 84 -19.68 1.04 11.04
N ARG A 85 -18.47 0.70 10.57
CA ARG A 85 -17.23 1.44 10.84
C ARG A 85 -16.71 2.10 9.58
N GLU A 86 -16.28 3.35 9.74
CA GLU A 86 -15.47 4.05 8.75
C GLU A 86 -13.99 3.83 9.07
N ARG A 87 -13.21 3.45 8.06
CA ARG A 87 -11.78 3.18 8.16
C ARG A 87 -11.03 4.08 7.20
N VAL A 88 -9.77 4.34 7.51
CA VAL A 88 -8.89 5.15 6.66
C VAL A 88 -8.02 4.24 5.80
N VAL A 89 -7.76 4.65 4.57
CA VAL A 89 -6.73 4.10 3.68
C VAL A 89 -5.73 5.22 3.42
N ASN A 90 -4.63 5.25 4.18
CA ASN A 90 -3.64 6.34 4.08
C ASN A 90 -3.03 6.41 2.67
N TYR A 91 -2.47 5.29 2.23
CA TYR A 91 -1.82 5.18 0.93
C TYR A 91 -1.58 3.72 0.53
N LEU A 92 -1.50 3.49 -0.76
CA LEU A 92 -1.01 2.23 -1.34
C LEU A 92 0.49 2.30 -1.58
N PHE A 93 1.18 1.20 -1.29
CA PHE A 93 2.61 1.07 -1.45
C PHE A 93 3.01 1.00 -2.93
N SER A 94 4.28 1.33 -3.18
CA SER A 94 4.89 1.37 -4.50
C SER A 94 5.97 0.29 -4.66
N SER A 95 6.13 -0.19 -5.89
CA SER A 95 7.08 -1.25 -6.23
C SER A 95 8.50 -0.74 -6.52
N THR A 96 8.65 0.52 -6.96
CA THR A 96 9.92 1.08 -7.46
C THR A 96 10.50 2.21 -6.62
N VAL A 97 9.79 2.66 -5.59
CA VAL A 97 10.37 3.58 -4.60
C VAL A 97 11.57 2.93 -3.90
N PRO A 98 12.51 3.71 -3.34
CA PRO A 98 13.67 3.15 -2.66
C PRO A 98 13.28 2.06 -1.66
N ARG A 99 13.96 0.91 -1.70
CA ARG A 99 13.66 -0.26 -0.85
C ARG A 99 13.70 0.04 0.66
N SER A 100 14.42 1.09 1.08
CA SER A 100 14.44 1.52 2.48
C SER A 100 13.22 2.36 2.88
N SER A 101 12.42 2.82 1.92
CA SER A 101 11.28 3.70 2.18
C SER A 101 10.11 2.93 2.77
N ILE A 102 9.39 3.61 3.67
CA ILE A 102 8.12 3.11 4.24
C ILE A 102 7.04 2.87 3.18
N PHE A 103 7.19 3.47 2.00
CA PHE A 103 6.26 3.32 0.90
C PHE A 103 6.54 2.09 0.04
N SER A 104 7.64 1.36 0.27
CA SER A 104 8.04 0.22 -0.55
C SER A 104 7.25 -1.04 -0.21
N ILE A 105 6.67 -1.70 -1.21
CA ILE A 105 6.05 -3.03 -1.04
C ILE A 105 7.08 -4.01 -0.46
N ALA A 106 8.30 -4.03 -1.02
CA ALA A 106 9.35 -4.94 -0.58
C ALA A 106 9.74 -4.71 0.89
N LYS A 107 9.79 -3.45 1.35
CA LYS A 107 10.08 -3.14 2.75
C LYS A 107 8.97 -3.62 3.68
N ASN A 108 7.73 -3.36 3.31
CA ASN A 108 6.59 -3.74 4.14
C ASN A 108 6.39 -5.26 4.16
N MET A 109 6.65 -5.96 3.05
CA MET A 109 6.66 -7.44 3.04
C MET A 109 7.75 -8.02 3.95
N GLU A 110 8.93 -7.40 4.03
CA GLU A 110 10.00 -7.80 4.96
C GLU A 110 9.59 -7.61 6.43
N ILE A 111 8.85 -6.54 6.74
CA ILE A 111 8.41 -6.22 8.11
C ILE A 111 7.19 -7.06 8.52
N TYR A 112 6.20 -7.19 7.63
CA TYR A 112 4.87 -7.67 7.97
C TYR A 112 4.51 -9.03 7.36
N GLY A 113 5.27 -9.54 6.39
CA GLY A 113 4.89 -10.74 5.61
C GLY A 113 4.71 -12.03 6.41
N ALA A 114 5.20 -12.10 7.65
CA ALA A 114 4.98 -13.24 8.56
C ALA A 114 3.81 -13.01 9.56
N ARG A 115 3.17 -11.84 9.51
CA ARG A 115 2.18 -11.35 10.49
C ARG A 115 0.74 -11.46 10.02
N PHE A 116 0.54 -11.96 8.80
CA PHE A 116 -0.76 -12.21 8.19
C PHE A 116 -0.70 -13.48 7.32
N PRO A 117 -1.86 -14.02 6.88
CA PRO A 117 -1.92 -15.26 6.10
C PRO A 117 -1.04 -15.24 4.85
N LYS A 118 -0.37 -16.37 4.57
CA LYS A 118 0.66 -16.50 3.50
C LYS A 118 0.10 -16.37 2.09
N GLU A 119 -1.22 -16.41 1.96
CA GLU A 119 -1.96 -16.18 0.72
C GLU A 119 -2.08 -14.70 0.36
N LEU A 120 -1.74 -13.80 1.30
CA LEU A 120 -1.89 -12.37 1.18
C LEU A 120 -0.53 -11.67 1.01
N ILE A 121 -0.56 -10.48 0.42
CA ILE A 121 0.54 -9.51 0.43
C ILE A 121 0.04 -8.18 0.97
N CYS A 122 0.90 -7.39 1.60
CA CYS A 122 0.54 -6.04 2.02
C CYS A 122 0.74 -5.04 0.88
N ILE A 123 -0.33 -4.30 0.56
CA ILE A 123 -0.36 -3.37 -0.57
C ILE A 123 -0.59 -1.91 -0.16
N GLY A 124 -0.88 -1.64 1.11
CA GLY A 124 -1.05 -0.28 1.61
C GLY A 124 -1.15 -0.17 3.13
N SER A 125 -1.10 1.08 3.60
CA SER A 125 -1.30 1.45 5.00
C SER A 125 -2.72 1.95 5.22
N ALA A 126 -3.35 1.52 6.31
CA ALA A 126 -4.67 1.98 6.77
C ALA A 126 -4.61 2.87 8.03
N GLY A 127 -3.40 3.27 8.46
CA GLY A 127 -3.20 4.08 9.66
C GLY A 127 -3.22 3.29 10.97
N GLY A 128 -2.66 3.86 12.04
CA GLY A 128 -2.60 3.18 13.35
C GLY A 128 -1.77 1.88 13.39
N GLY A 129 -1.06 1.54 12.31
CA GLY A 129 -0.37 0.26 12.14
C GLY A 129 -1.15 -0.73 11.27
N ASP A 130 -2.41 -0.45 10.95
CA ASP A 130 -3.25 -1.31 10.12
C ASP A 130 -2.80 -1.29 8.65
N LEU A 131 -3.15 -2.37 7.94
CA LEU A 131 -2.72 -2.62 6.58
C LEU A 131 -3.90 -2.95 5.65
N ILE A 132 -3.72 -2.62 4.38
CA ILE A 132 -4.52 -3.16 3.28
C ILE A 132 -3.74 -4.32 2.67
N LEU A 133 -4.38 -5.49 2.61
CA LEU A 133 -3.81 -6.71 2.06
C LEU A 133 -4.53 -7.12 0.77
N LEU A 134 -3.84 -7.86 -0.07
CA LEU A 134 -4.37 -8.40 -1.33
C LEU A 134 -4.10 -9.90 -1.37
N SER A 135 -5.13 -10.68 -1.71
CA SER A 135 -4.96 -12.12 -1.95
C SER A 135 -4.29 -12.39 -3.29
N VAL A 136 -3.20 -13.17 -3.25
CA VAL A 136 -2.42 -13.60 -4.41
C VAL A 136 -2.46 -15.13 -4.60
N LYS A 137 -3.05 -15.86 -3.66
CA LYS A 137 -3.23 -17.32 -3.70
C LYS A 137 -4.59 -17.73 -3.10
N GLY A 138 -5.03 -18.95 -3.44
CA GLY A 138 -6.25 -19.54 -2.90
C GLY A 138 -7.49 -19.22 -3.75
N ASP A 139 -8.68 -19.37 -3.15
CA ASP A 139 -9.96 -19.28 -3.88
C ASP A 139 -10.45 -17.84 -4.09
N LYS A 140 -9.76 -16.86 -3.48
CA LYS A 140 -10.14 -15.44 -3.45
C LYS A 140 -9.06 -14.52 -4.03
N VAL A 141 -8.27 -15.00 -4.98
CA VAL A 141 -7.22 -14.20 -5.66
C VAL A 141 -7.82 -12.89 -6.20
N GLY A 142 -7.18 -11.77 -5.87
CA GLY A 142 -7.66 -10.43 -6.21
C GLY A 142 -8.54 -9.77 -5.13
N GLY A 143 -9.01 -10.53 -4.14
CA GLY A 143 -9.75 -10.01 -3.00
C GLY A 143 -8.88 -9.09 -2.15
N VAL A 144 -9.47 -7.99 -1.67
CA VAL A 144 -8.81 -6.97 -0.83
C VAL A 144 -9.30 -7.11 0.60
N TYR A 145 -8.35 -7.11 1.53
CA TYR A 145 -8.60 -7.33 2.95
C TYR A 145 -8.07 -6.18 3.79
N TYR A 146 -8.72 -5.95 4.93
CA TYR A 146 -8.23 -5.09 5.99
C TYR A 146 -7.58 -5.95 7.08
N TRP A 147 -6.38 -5.58 7.51
CA TRP A 147 -5.69 -6.23 8.62
C TRP A 147 -5.60 -5.28 9.81
N ASN A 148 -6.22 -5.68 10.92
CA ASN A 148 -6.25 -4.91 12.15
C ASN A 148 -5.09 -5.29 13.06
N HIS A 149 -4.12 -4.39 13.20
CA HIS A 149 -2.91 -4.60 13.99
C HIS A 149 -3.22 -4.82 15.48
N SER A 150 -4.30 -4.23 16.00
CA SER A 150 -4.65 -4.31 17.42
C SER A 150 -5.12 -5.71 17.86
N LEU A 151 -5.48 -6.57 16.89
CA LEU A 151 -5.96 -7.93 17.12
C LEU A 151 -4.99 -8.98 16.55
N GLU A 152 -3.76 -8.60 16.27
CA GLU A 152 -2.77 -9.49 15.69
C GLU A 152 -2.50 -10.73 16.54
N SER A 153 -2.15 -11.84 15.86
CA SER A 153 -1.64 -13.04 16.50
C SER A 153 -0.44 -12.72 17.42
N GLU A 154 -0.48 -13.25 18.64
CA GLU A 154 0.66 -13.22 19.58
C GLU A 154 1.87 -14.08 19.12
N SER A 155 1.75 -14.78 17.98
CA SER A 155 2.75 -15.71 17.46
C SER A 155 2.96 -15.57 15.94
N ASP A 156 2.78 -16.63 15.16
CA ASP A 156 2.84 -16.57 13.69
C ASP A 156 1.48 -16.13 13.14
N GLY A 157 1.50 -15.23 12.14
CA GLY A 157 0.29 -14.76 11.47
C GLY A 157 -0.08 -15.56 10.22
N GLY A 158 0.78 -16.50 9.79
CA GLY A 158 0.70 -17.14 8.48
C GLY A 158 -0.54 -17.99 8.22
N GLY A 159 -1.32 -18.31 9.25
CA GLY A 159 -2.64 -18.95 9.16
C GLY A 159 -3.69 -18.28 10.05
N TYR A 160 -3.41 -17.07 10.54
CA TYR A 160 -4.28 -16.37 11.48
C TYR A 160 -5.17 -15.37 10.74
N TRP A 161 -6.48 -15.61 10.77
CA TRP A 161 -7.47 -14.82 10.03
C TRP A 161 -8.38 -13.96 10.91
N ASP A 162 -8.34 -14.11 12.24
CA ASP A 162 -9.30 -13.44 13.13
C ASP A 162 -9.19 -11.91 13.10
N ASN A 163 -8.04 -11.36 12.69
CA ASN A 163 -7.83 -9.92 12.51
C ASN A 163 -7.80 -9.47 11.04
N VAL A 164 -8.23 -10.35 10.13
CA VAL A 164 -8.28 -10.11 8.69
C VAL A 164 -9.72 -10.15 8.22
N GLU A 165 -10.18 -9.05 7.62
CA GLU A 165 -11.54 -8.90 7.12
C GLU A 165 -11.53 -8.69 5.62
N LEU A 166 -12.31 -9.48 4.89
CA LEU A 166 -12.53 -9.26 3.45
C LEU A 166 -13.35 -7.97 3.27
N VAL A 167 -12.78 -7.01 2.56
CA VAL A 167 -13.43 -5.73 2.26
C VAL A 167 -14.12 -5.78 0.90
N SER A 168 -13.49 -6.42 -0.08
CA SER A 168 -14.03 -6.53 -1.44
C SER A 168 -13.46 -7.72 -2.19
N ASP A 169 -14.18 -8.21 -3.20
CA ASP A 169 -13.76 -9.36 -4.01
C ASP A 169 -12.76 -8.98 -5.13
N SER A 170 -12.52 -7.68 -5.37
CA SER A 170 -11.59 -7.20 -6.41
C SER A 170 -10.99 -5.83 -6.07
N LEU A 171 -9.84 -5.52 -6.65
CA LEU A 171 -9.18 -4.23 -6.48
C LEU A 171 -10.02 -3.08 -7.04
N SER A 172 -10.69 -3.29 -8.17
CA SER A 172 -11.57 -2.28 -8.78
C SER A 172 -12.77 -1.97 -7.87
N GLN A 173 -13.40 -3.00 -7.30
CA GLN A 173 -14.49 -2.80 -6.34
C GLN A 173 -14.00 -2.06 -5.09
N PHE A 174 -12.82 -2.42 -4.56
CA PHE A 174 -12.20 -1.69 -3.45
C PHE A 174 -12.05 -0.21 -3.75
N PHE A 175 -11.56 0.16 -4.94
CA PHE A 175 -11.41 1.57 -5.33
C PHE A 175 -12.75 2.30 -5.49
N ASP A 176 -13.78 1.63 -5.99
CA ASP A 176 -15.12 2.22 -6.12
C ASP A 176 -15.82 2.40 -4.76
N MET A 177 -15.36 1.72 -3.70
CA MET A 177 -15.87 1.86 -2.33
C MET A 177 -15.23 3.02 -1.55
N LEU A 178 -14.14 3.60 -2.05
CA LEU A 178 -13.46 4.69 -1.36
C LEU A 178 -14.17 6.03 -1.58
N HIS A 179 -14.31 6.81 -0.50
CA HIS A 179 -14.99 8.11 -0.49
C HIS A 179 -14.23 9.17 0.33
N ASP A 180 -14.71 10.41 0.25
CA ASP A 180 -14.16 11.59 0.94
C ASP A 180 -14.72 11.77 2.36
#